data_AF-A0A950UY56-F1
#
_entry.id   AF-A0A950UY56-F1
#
_cell.length_a   1.000
_cell.length_b   1.000
_cell.length_c   1.000
_cell.angle_alpha   90.00
_cell.angle_beta   90.00
_cell.angle_gamma   90.00
#
_symmetry.space_group_name_H-M   'P 1'
#
loop_
_entity.id
_entity.type
_entity.pdbx_description
1 polymer ?
#
loop_
_entity_poly.entity_id
_entity_poly.type
_entity_poly.pdbx_seq_one_letter_code
_entity_poly.pdbx_strand_id
1 'polypeptide(L)'
;MSLILFAFAIVLLIVISGFFSGSETALTAVSRARMHQLEREGSGAARQVNHLVADKERMIGAILFGNTFLNILISSLTTEVLTARYGDRAVAIATVLVTLVVLIFAEV
;
A
#
# COMPACT_ATOMS: atom_id res chain seq x y z
N MET A 1 27.88 1.25 1.45
CA MET A 1 26.90 1.70 2.46
C MET A 1 25.57 2.15 1.84
N SER A 2 25.54 2.73 0.64
CA SER A 2 24.33 3.28 0.01
C SER A 2 23.30 2.24 -0.46
N LEU A 3 23.70 1.18 -1.19
CA LEU A 3 22.75 0.26 -1.84
C LEU A 3 21.88 -0.54 -0.86
N ILE A 4 22.47 -1.02 0.24
CA ILE A 4 21.76 -1.83 1.25
C ILE A 4 20.69 -0.98 1.94
N LEU A 5 20.98 0.30 2.21
CA LEU A 5 20.03 1.22 2.80
C LEU A 5 18.85 1.48 1.85
N PHE A 6 19.11 1.68 0.56
CA PHE A 6 18.06 1.84 -0.45
C PHE A 6 17.22 0.57 -0.61
N ALA A 7 17.85 -0.60 -0.65
CA ALA A 7 17.14 -1.88 -0.72
C ALA A 7 16.24 -2.08 0.50
N PHE A 8 16.74 -1.79 1.70
CA PHE A 8 15.94 -1.85 2.92
C PHE A 8 14.78 -0.84 2.90
N ALA A 9 15.02 0.40 2.44
CA ALA A 9 13.99 1.41 2.30
C ALA A 9 12.91 0.97 1.28
N ILE A 10 13.28 0.42 0.14
CA ILE A 10 12.33 -0.10 -0.87
C ILE A 10 11.49 -1.23 -0.29
N VAL A 11 12.10 -2.19 0.42
CA VAL A 11 11.39 -3.28 1.09
C VAL A 11 10.39 -2.73 2.11
N LEU A 12 10.81 -1.77 2.93
CA LEU A 12 9.92 -1.13 3.90
C LEU A 12 8.76 -0.42 3.20
N LEU A 13 9.01 0.30 2.12
CA LEU A 13 7.98 0.98 1.33
C LEU A 13 6.97 -0.01 0.73
N ILE A 14 7.42 -1.17 0.21
CA ILE A 14 6.55 -2.22 -0.30
C ILE A 14 5.63 -2.76 0.80
N VAL A 15 6.17 -3.00 2.00
CA VAL A 15 5.37 -3.45 3.16
C VAL A 15 4.32 -2.42 3.54
N ILE A 16 4.68 -1.13 3.56
CA ILE A 16 3.73 -0.05 3.84
C ILE A 16 2.67 0.01 2.73
N SER A 17 3.05 -0.12 1.46
CA SER A 17 2.10 -0.08 0.34
C SER A 17 1.11 -1.25 0.39
N GLY A 18 1.60 -2.47 0.68
CA GLY A 18 0.75 -3.65 0.90
C GLY A 18 -0.18 -3.50 2.10
N PHE A 19 0.20 -2.76 3.15
CA PHE A 19 -0.72 -2.42 4.23
C PHE A 19 -1.88 -1.54 3.76
N PHE A 20 -1.63 -0.57 2.87
CA PHE A 20 -2.68 0.28 2.30
C PHE A 20 -3.63 -0.52 1.41
N SER A 21 -3.12 -1.32 0.47
CA SER A 21 -3.98 -2.17 -0.37
C SER A 21 -4.78 -3.20 0.47
N GLY A 22 -4.13 -3.88 1.41
CA GLY A 22 -4.82 -4.81 2.31
C GLY A 22 -5.92 -4.14 3.13
N SER A 23 -5.71 -2.89 3.55
CA SER A 23 -6.73 -2.08 4.23
C SER A 23 -7.90 -1.73 3.32
N GLU A 24 -7.65 -1.43 2.04
CA GLU A 24 -8.69 -1.19 1.03
C GLU A 24 -9.58 -2.43 0.86
N THR A 25 -8.97 -3.59 0.65
CA THR A 25 -9.68 -4.87 0.47
C THR A 25 -10.46 -5.25 1.73
N ALA A 26 -9.86 -5.15 2.91
CA ALA A 26 -10.54 -5.44 4.18
C ALA A 26 -11.75 -4.51 4.41
N LEU A 27 -11.58 -3.22 4.11
CA LEU A 27 -12.61 -2.22 4.31
C LEU A 27 -13.77 -2.36 3.31
N THR A 28 -13.45 -2.67 2.06
CA THR A 28 -14.48 -2.91 1.02
C THR A 28 -15.24 -4.21 1.24
N ALA A 29 -14.59 -5.23 1.85
CA ALA A 29 -15.21 -6.49 2.22
C ALA A 29 -16.03 -6.46 3.53
N VAL A 30 -15.93 -5.39 4.34
CA VAL A 30 -16.62 -5.30 5.63
C VAL A 30 -18.15 -5.26 5.46
N SER A 31 -18.85 -6.13 6.21
CA SER A 31 -20.31 -6.13 6.29
C SER A 31 -20.82 -5.14 7.33
N ARG A 32 -21.47 -4.06 6.88
CA ARG A 32 -22.07 -3.04 7.76
C ARG A 32 -23.03 -3.65 8.78
N ALA A 33 -23.90 -4.57 8.35
CA ALA A 33 -24.88 -5.20 9.23
C ALA A 33 -24.21 -5.97 10.39
N ARG A 34 -23.17 -6.77 10.08
CA ARG A 34 -22.43 -7.54 11.08
C ARG A 34 -21.68 -6.62 12.05
N MET A 35 -21.01 -5.58 11.53
CA MET A 35 -20.29 -4.63 12.39
C MET A 35 -21.22 -3.84 13.30
N HIS A 36 -22.43 -3.51 12.83
CA HIS A 36 -23.41 -2.83 13.66
C HIS A 36 -23.99 -3.73 14.76
N GLN A 37 -24.16 -5.03 14.48
CA GLN A 37 -24.54 -6.01 15.50
C GLN A 37 -23.44 -6.15 16.57
N LEU A 38 -22.19 -6.33 16.16
CA LEU A 38 -21.05 -6.48 17.08
C LEU A 38 -20.84 -5.23 17.96
N GLU A 39 -21.10 -4.04 17.43
CA GLU A 39 -21.06 -2.81 18.21
C GLU A 39 -22.14 -2.80 19.30
N ARG A 40 -23.37 -3.24 18.98
CA ARG A 40 -24.46 -3.37 19.97
C ARG A 40 -24.17 -4.40 21.04
N GLU A 41 -23.42 -5.45 20.71
CA GLU A 41 -22.92 -6.47 21.65
C GLU A 41 -21.75 -5.97 22.52
N GLY A 42 -21.31 -4.72 22.34
CA GLY A 42 -20.29 -4.07 23.17
C GLY A 42 -18.87 -4.11 22.60
N SER A 43 -18.68 -4.56 21.36
CA SER A 43 -17.35 -4.59 20.74
C SER A 43 -16.82 -3.19 20.42
N GLY A 44 -15.80 -2.75 21.16
CA GLY A 44 -15.10 -1.49 20.92
C GLY A 44 -14.41 -1.44 19.54
N ALA A 45 -13.90 -2.56 19.06
CA ALA A 45 -13.32 -2.66 17.72
C ALA A 45 -14.38 -2.45 16.63
N ALA A 46 -15.60 -2.99 16.82
CA ALA A 46 -16.69 -2.79 15.88
C ALA A 46 -17.14 -1.34 15.81
N ARG A 47 -17.16 -0.64 16.95
CA ARG A 47 -17.42 0.81 17.00
C ARG A 47 -16.39 1.62 16.21
N GLN A 48 -15.11 1.30 16.33
CA GLN A 48 -14.05 1.96 15.55
C GLN A 48 -14.27 1.73 14.05
N VAL A 49 -14.46 0.48 13.62
CA VAL A 49 -14.71 0.17 12.21
C VAL A 49 -15.96 0.87 11.68
N ASN A 50 -17.05 0.93 12.45
CA ASN A 50 -18.25 1.66 12.05
C ASN A 50 -17.98 3.16 11.88
N HIS A 51 -17.16 3.77 12.75
CA HIS A 51 -16.76 5.17 12.60
C HIS A 51 -15.91 5.40 11.35
N LEU A 52 -14.96 4.49 11.06
CA LEU A 52 -14.17 4.54 9.82
C LEU A 52 -15.11 4.41 8.60
N VAL A 53 -15.96 3.39 8.56
CA VAL A 53 -16.88 3.10 7.44
C VAL A 53 -17.97 4.17 7.25
N ALA A 54 -18.28 4.94 8.28
CA ALA A 54 -19.21 6.07 8.19
C ALA A 54 -18.68 7.16 7.24
N ASP A 55 -17.37 7.40 7.23
CA ASP A 55 -16.69 8.35 6.33
C ASP A 55 -15.85 7.58 5.28
N LYS A 56 -16.53 6.65 4.60
CA LYS A 56 -15.90 5.74 3.62
C LYS A 56 -15.16 6.50 2.52
N GLU A 57 -15.68 7.63 2.05
CA GLU A 57 -15.07 8.41 0.97
C GLU A 57 -13.70 8.99 1.37
N ARG A 58 -13.60 9.63 2.55
CA ARG A 58 -12.31 10.16 3.00
C ARG A 58 -11.31 9.07 3.30
N MET A 59 -11.76 7.97 3.89
CA MET A 59 -10.87 6.84 4.19
C MET A 59 -10.35 6.18 2.91
N ILE A 60 -11.24 5.87 1.95
CA ILE A 60 -10.83 5.31 0.65
C ILE A 60 -9.90 6.29 -0.06
N GLY A 61 -10.23 7.59 -0.07
CA GLY A 61 -9.36 8.61 -0.66
C GLY A 61 -7.96 8.62 -0.04
N ALA A 62 -7.86 8.52 1.29
CA ALA A 62 -6.57 8.45 1.99
C ALA A 62 -5.79 7.17 1.67
N ILE A 63 -6.48 6.02 1.58
CA ILE A 63 -5.86 4.74 1.24
C ILE A 63 -5.36 4.74 -0.21
N LEU A 64 -6.18 5.15 -1.17
CA LEU A 64 -5.77 5.25 -2.58
C LEU A 64 -4.63 6.24 -2.77
N PHE A 65 -4.67 7.38 -2.07
CA PHE A 65 -3.57 8.34 -2.10
C PHE A 65 -2.28 7.71 -1.59
N GLY A 66 -2.33 7.03 -0.43
CA GLY A 66 -1.19 6.33 0.15
C GLY A 66 -0.60 5.28 -0.78
N ASN A 67 -1.44 4.41 -1.34
CA ASN A 67 -1.04 3.36 -2.28
C ASN A 67 -0.38 3.96 -3.53
N THR A 68 -1.04 4.94 -4.16
CA THR A 68 -0.50 5.61 -5.37
C THR A 68 0.82 6.31 -5.07
N PHE A 69 0.89 7.05 -3.96
CA PHE A 69 2.09 7.76 -3.55
C PHE A 69 3.26 6.81 -3.33
N LEU A 70 3.05 5.71 -2.60
CA LEU A 70 4.08 4.72 -2.30
C LEU A 70 4.53 3.99 -3.57
N ASN A 71 3.62 3.63 -4.47
CA ASN A 71 3.96 2.96 -5.72
C ASN A 71 4.83 3.85 -6.63
N ILE A 72 4.48 5.14 -6.75
CA ILE A 72 5.30 6.12 -7.47
C ILE A 72 6.66 6.28 -6.80
N LEU A 73 6.71 6.36 -5.47
CA LEU A 73 7.95 6.52 -4.72
C LEU A 73 8.88 5.30 -4.88
N ILE A 74 8.35 4.08 -4.75
CA ILE A 74 9.10 2.83 -4.97
C ILE A 74 9.65 2.80 -6.39
N SER A 75 8.82 3.12 -7.39
CA SER A 75 9.23 3.12 -8.80
C SER A 75 10.31 4.16 -9.09
N SER A 76 10.15 5.39 -8.61
CA SER A 76 11.12 6.47 -8.80
C SER A 76 12.46 6.14 -8.13
N LEU A 77 12.46 5.71 -6.86
CA LEU A 77 13.68 5.36 -6.14
C LEU A 77 14.39 4.14 -6.74
N THR A 78 13.64 3.11 -7.13
CA THR A 78 14.22 1.91 -7.74
C THR A 78 14.83 2.23 -9.09
N THR A 79 14.15 3.05 -9.90
CA THR A 79 14.66 3.49 -11.19
C THR A 79 15.95 4.28 -11.02
N GLU A 80 15.98 5.28 -10.12
CA GLU A 80 17.18 6.09 -9.83
C GLU A 80 18.37 5.23 -9.39
N VAL A 81 18.14 4.27 -8.50
CA VAL A 81 19.22 3.40 -7.99
C VAL A 81 19.76 2.47 -9.09
N LEU A 82 18.88 1.93 -9.94
CA LEU A 82 19.29 1.01 -10.99
C LEU A 82 19.97 1.74 -12.16
N THR A 83 19.48 2.92 -12.56
CA THR A 83 20.14 3.73 -13.60
C THR A 83 21.50 4.21 -13.14
N ALA A 84 21.64 4.69 -11.90
CA ALA A 84 22.92 5.12 -11.35
C ALA A 84 23.98 4.01 -11.37
N ARG A 85 23.57 2.73 -11.30
CA ARG A 85 24.49 1.60 -11.21
C ARG A 85 24.72 0.84 -12.50
N TYR A 86 23.69 0.73 -13.34
CA TYR A 86 23.66 -0.11 -14.54
C TYR A 86 23.42 0.68 -15.84
N GLY A 87 23.24 2.01 -15.74
CA GLY A 87 22.97 2.90 -16.86
C GLY A 87 21.54 2.78 -17.39
N ASP A 88 21.23 3.57 -18.42
CA ASP A 88 19.86 3.75 -18.95
C ASP A 88 19.21 2.45 -19.46
N ARG A 89 20.02 1.46 -19.85
CA ARG A 89 19.53 0.15 -20.30
C ARG A 89 18.80 -0.61 -19.19
N ALA A 90 19.07 -0.28 -17.93
CA ALA A 90 18.41 -0.90 -16.80
C ALA A 90 16.99 -0.38 -16.55
N VAL A 91 16.59 0.76 -17.13
CA VAL A 91 15.26 1.35 -16.94
C VAL A 91 14.15 0.36 -17.33
N ALA A 92 14.24 -0.24 -18.51
CA ALA A 92 13.20 -1.17 -18.99
C ALA A 92 13.05 -2.38 -18.06
N ILE A 93 14.17 -2.94 -17.59
CA ILE A 93 14.19 -4.09 -16.67
C ILE A 93 13.66 -3.67 -15.29
N ALA A 94 14.07 -2.49 -14.80
CA ALA A 94 13.61 -1.91 -13.54
C ALA A 94 12.09 -1.73 -13.53
N THR A 95 11.53 -1.13 -14.58
CA THR A 95 10.10 -0.89 -14.71
C THR A 95 9.31 -2.19 -14.63
N VAL A 96 9.71 -3.22 -15.39
CA VAL A 96 9.03 -4.53 -15.36
C VAL A 96 9.13 -5.18 -13.99
N LEU A 97 10.33 -5.22 -13.39
CA LEU A 97 10.54 -5.83 -12.07
C LEU A 97 9.74 -5.12 -10.98
N VAL A 98 9.81 -3.78 -10.91
CA VAL A 98 9.08 -3.00 -9.91
C VAL A 98 7.58 -3.19 -10.08
N THR A 99 7.08 -3.16 -11.31
CA THR A 99 5.65 -3.35 -11.59
C THR A 99 5.18 -4.71 -11.10
N LEU A 100 5.92 -5.78 -11.39
CA LEU A 100 5.58 -7.13 -10.91
C LEU A 100 5.62 -7.21 -9.38
N VAL A 101 6.63 -6.63 -8.75
CA VAL A 101 6.76 -6.63 -7.28
C VAL A 101 5.61 -5.85 -6.65
N VAL A 102 5.32 -4.65 -7.14
CA VAL A 102 4.22 -3.82 -6.60
C VAL A 102 2.87 -4.49 -6.83
N LEU A 103 2.61 -5.03 -8.03
CA LEU A 103 1.34 -5.73 -8.29
C LEU A 103 1.14 -6.91 -7.33
N ILE A 104 2.16 -7.76 -7.15
CA ILE A 104 2.03 -8.98 -6.35
C ILE A 104 1.99 -8.70 -4.85
N PHE A 105 2.77 -7.72 -4.36
CA PHE A 105 2.96 -7.52 -2.93
C PHE A 105 2.28 -6.29 -2.35
N ALA A 106 1.88 -5.33 -3.20
CA ALA A 106 1.39 -4.03 -2.76
C ALA A 106 0.04 -3.62 -3.37
N GLU A 107 -0.40 -4.24 -4.47
CA GLU A 107 -1.66 -3.85 -5.14
C GLU A 107 -2.77 -4.89 -5.00
N VAL A 108 -2.46 -6.18 -5.15
CA VAL A 108 -3.45 -7.29 -5.08
C VAL A 108 -3.65 -7.80 -3.66
#